data_AF-A0A0F8X302-F1
#
_entry.id   AF-A0A0F8X302-F1
#
_cell.length_a   1.000
_cell.length_b   1.000
_cell.length_c   1.000
_cell.angle_alpha   90.00
_cell.angle_beta   90.00
_cell.angle_gamma   90.00
#
_symmetry.space_group_name_H-M   'P 1'
#
loop_
_entity.id
_entity.type
_entity.pdbx_description
1 polymer ?
#
loop_
_entity_poly.entity_id
_entity_poly.type
_entity_poly.pdbx_seq_one_letter_code
_entity_poly.pdbx_strand_id
1 'polypeptide(L)' 'MTVLEIVKKYLETNGYDGLVAEDRECACETDDLAPCGEIRGDCEAGHRVENVHVGESGYQSWGIVAGKK' A
#
# COMPACT_ATOMS: atom_id res chain seq x y z
N MET A 1 -16.00 -3.15 -13.77
CA MET A 1 -14.66 -2.55 -13.87
C MET A 1 -14.72 -1.09 -13.42
N THR A 2 -14.53 -0.89 -12.12
CA THR A 2 -14.36 0.40 -11.44
C THR A 2 -12.89 0.82 -11.48
N VAL A 3 -12.59 2.06 -11.08
CA VAL A 3 -11.20 2.51 -10.94
C VAL A 3 -10.43 1.64 -9.94
N LEU A 4 -11.04 1.27 -8.81
CA LEU A 4 -10.42 0.36 -7.83
C LEU A 4 -10.12 -1.01 -8.44
N GLU A 5 -11.02 -1.58 -9.25
CA GLU A 5 -10.78 -2.85 -9.93
C GLU A 5 -9.64 -2.76 -10.95
N ILE A 6 -9.48 -1.62 -11.64
CA ILE A 6 -8.36 -1.38 -12.56
C ILE A 6 -7.03 -1.32 -11.80
N VAL A 7 -6.99 -0.56 -10.71
CA VAL A 7 -5.78 -0.41 -9.89
C VAL A 7 -5.40 -1.75 -9.25
N LYS A 8 -6.36 -2.45 -8.63
CA LYS A 8 -6.15 -3.79 -8.06
C LYS A 8 -5.56 -4.75 -9.09
N LYS A 9 -6.17 -4.81 -10.29
CA LYS A 9 -5.67 -5.65 -11.38
C LYS A 9 -4.23 -5.32 -11.76
N TYR A 10 -3.87 -4.03 -11.83
CA TYR A 10 -2.49 -3.62 -12.13
C TYR A 10 -1.52 -4.06 -11.02
N LEU A 11 -1.88 -3.84 -9.75
CA LEU A 11 -1.04 -4.21 -8.60
C LEU A 11 -0.77 -5.72 -8.60
N GLU A 12 -1.82 -6.54 -8.69
CA GLU A 12 -1.72 -8.00 -8.69
C GLU A 12 -0.92 -8.53 -9.90
N THR A 13 -1.19 -7.99 -11.10
CA THR A 13 -0.48 -8.40 -12.33
C THR A 13 1.02 -8.11 -12.27
N ASN A 14 1.41 -7.07 -11.52
CA ASN A 14 2.81 -6.67 -11.37
C ASN A 14 3.45 -7.15 -10.05
N GLY A 15 2.74 -7.93 -9.24
CA GLY A 15 3.25 -8.54 -8.01
C GLY A 15 3.37 -7.59 -6.80
N TYR A 16 2.66 -6.45 -6.83
CA TYR A 16 2.56 -5.54 -5.69
C TYR A 16 1.48 -5.99 -4.72
N ASP A 17 1.69 -5.71 -3.44
CA ASP A 17 0.83 -6.18 -2.35
C ASP A 17 -0.16 -5.07 -1.89
N GLY A 18 0.04 -3.83 -2.36
CA GLY A 18 -0.79 -2.70 -1.95
C GLY A 18 -0.34 -1.33 -2.48
N LEU A 19 -0.91 -0.28 -1.88
CA LEU A 19 -0.48 1.11 -2.06
C LEU A 19 0.04 1.67 -0.73
N VAL A 20 1.01 2.59 -0.81
CA VAL A 20 1.55 3.35 0.32
C VAL A 20 1.64 4.83 -0.06
N ALA A 21 1.41 5.72 0.90
CA ALA A 21 1.77 7.14 0.80
C ALA A 21 2.63 7.48 2.02
N GLU A 22 3.95 7.49 1.83
CA GLU A 22 4.93 7.67 2.91
C GLU A 22 4.74 9.01 3.64
N ASP A 23 4.48 10.08 2.88
CA ASP A 23 4.23 11.44 3.40
C ASP A 23 3.01 11.52 4.34
N ARG A 24 2.11 10.53 4.28
CA ARG A 24 0.88 10.49 5.09
C ARG A 24 0.80 9.28 6.00
N GLU A 25 1.91 8.53 6.10
CA GLU A 25 2.06 7.38 6.98
C GLU A 25 0.90 6.38 6.83
N CYS A 26 0.41 6.19 5.59
CA CYS A 26 -0.73 5.34 5.30
C CYS A 26 -0.41 4.30 4.23
N ALA A 27 -1.05 3.13 4.37
CA ALA A 27 -0.91 2.02 3.45
C ALA A 27 -2.22 1.22 3.39
N CYS A 28 -2.48 0.57 2.26
CA CYS A 28 -3.60 -0.35 2.09
C CYS A 28 -3.19 -1.56 1.25
N GLU A 29 -3.76 -2.72 1.53
CA GLU A 29 -3.49 -3.97 0.83
C GLU A 29 -4.43 -4.13 -0.38
N THR A 30 -4.09 -4.97 -1.35
CA THR A 30 -4.96 -5.26 -2.50
C THR A 30 -6.32 -5.87 -2.12
N ASP A 31 -6.43 -6.46 -0.93
CA ASP A 31 -7.67 -7.05 -0.42
C ASP A 31 -8.64 -6.00 0.15
N ASP A 32 -8.13 -4.87 0.61
CA ASP A 32 -8.91 -3.73 1.11
C ASP A 32 -8.32 -2.42 0.58
N LEU A 33 -8.45 -2.20 -0.73
CA LEU A 33 -7.82 -1.09 -1.43
C LEU A 33 -8.62 0.21 -1.26
N ALA A 34 -7.93 1.28 -0.84
CA ALA A 34 -8.50 2.60 -0.56
C ALA A 34 -9.62 2.61 0.51
N PRO A 35 -9.38 2.04 1.72
CA PRO A 35 -10.37 2.05 2.80
C PRO A 35 -10.62 3.47 3.35
N CYS A 36 -9.71 4.40 3.05
CA CYS A 36 -9.87 5.84 3.29
C CYS A 36 -10.88 6.51 2.34
N GLY A 37 -11.37 5.81 1.32
CA GLY A 37 -12.36 6.32 0.37
C GLY A 37 -11.77 7.13 -0.81
N GLU A 38 -10.44 7.26 -0.90
CA GLU A 38 -9.76 7.97 -1.99
C GLU A 38 -8.45 7.29 -2.42
N ILE A 39 -8.15 7.29 -3.72
CA ILE A 39 -6.79 7.05 -4.25
C ILE A 39 -6.25 8.40 -4.71
N ARG A 40 -5.09 8.79 -4.22
CA ARG A 40 -4.47 10.08 -4.51
C ARG A 40 -3.23 9.92 -5.39
N GLY A 41 -2.74 11.05 -5.90
CA GLY A 41 -1.57 11.09 -6.79
C GLY A 41 -0.25 10.72 -6.11
N ASP A 42 -0.20 10.73 -4.78
CA ASP A 42 0.93 10.34 -3.94
C ASP A 42 0.87 8.88 -3.47
N CYS A 43 -0.14 8.10 -3.90
CA CYS A 43 -0.21 6.67 -3.59
C CYS A 43 0.72 5.89 -4.54
N GLU A 44 1.75 5.26 -3.97
CA GLU A 44 2.74 4.46 -4.69
C GLU A 44 2.49 2.96 -4.50
N ALA A 45 2.79 2.17 -5.54
CA ALA A 45 2.74 0.72 -5.44
C ALA A 45 3.86 0.19 -4.55
N GLY A 46 3.55 -0.78 -3.71
CA GLY A 46 4.53 -1.31 -2.77
C GLY A 46 4.32 -2.77 -2.41
N HIS A 47 5.23 -3.26 -1.58
CA HIS A 47 5.26 -4.65 -1.13
C HIS A 47 5.07 -4.76 0.37
N ARG A 48 4.41 -5.86 0.77
CA ARG A 48 4.17 -6.16 2.17
C ARG A 48 5.46 -6.63 2.81
N VAL A 49 5.81 -6.00 3.93
CA VAL A 49 6.97 -6.31 4.75
C VAL A 49 6.54 -6.54 6.18
N GLU A 50 7.19 -7.49 6.85
CA GLU A 50 6.97 -7.80 8.27
C GLU A 50 7.89 -6.96 9.16
N ASN A 51 7.47 -6.73 10.40
CA ASN A 51 8.28 -6.06 11.43
C ASN A 51 8.81 -4.69 10.99
N VAL A 52 7.92 -3.84 10.50
CA VAL A 52 8.27 -2.48 10.07
C VAL A 52 8.44 -1.57 11.27
N HIS A 53 9.51 -0.79 11.28
CA HIS A 53 9.69 0.29 12.25
C HIS A 53 8.76 1.46 11.93
N VAL A 54 7.95 1.87 12.90
CA VAL A 54 7.00 2.98 12.75
C VAL A 54 7.17 3.93 13.93
N GLY A 55 7.69 5.13 13.65
CA GLY A 55 7.95 6.16 14.65
C GLY A 55 9.07 5.83 15.66
N GLU A 56 9.16 6.62 16.72
CA GLU A 56 10.27 6.56 17.70
C GLU A 56 10.18 5.41 18.73
N SER A 57 9.08 4.66 18.79
CA SER A 57 8.87 3.67 19.87
C SER A 57 8.12 2.37 19.52
N GLY A 58 7.84 2.08 18.24
CA GLY A 58 6.99 0.94 17.87
C GLY A 58 7.43 0.16 16.62
N TYR A 59 7.28 -1.17 16.70
CA TYR A 59 7.19 -2.03 15.52
C TYR A 59 5.71 -2.23 15.18
N GLN A 60 5.34 -2.04 13.92
CA GLN A 60 4.11 -2.65 13.41
C GLN A 60 4.41 -4.07 12.95
N SER A 61 3.45 -4.97 13.13
CA SER A 61 3.58 -6.35 12.67
C SER A 61 3.81 -6.39 11.16
N TRP A 62 3.21 -5.46 10.40
CA TRP A 62 3.36 -5.36 8.95
C TRP A 62 3.22 -3.93 8.44
N GLY A 63 3.67 -3.68 7.20
CA GLY A 63 3.42 -2.45 6.44
C GLY A 63 3.63 -2.66 4.92
N ILE A 64 3.32 -1.64 4.12
CA ILE A 64 3.65 -1.59 2.68
C ILE A 64 4.81 -0.61 2.48
N VAL A 65 5.86 -1.02 1.78
CA VAL A 65 7.00 -0.16 1.42
C VAL A 65 7.02 0.03 -0.10
N ALA A 66 7.26 1.26 -0.54
CA ALA A 66 7.25 1.62 -1.96
C ALA A 66 8.38 0.93 -2.74
N GLY A 67 8.14 0.65 -4.03
CA GLY A 67 9.16 0.17 -4.95
C GLY A 67 9.03 -1.30 -5.35
N LYS A 68 9.96 -1.76 -6.21
CA LYS A 68 10.03 -3.14 -6.71
C LYS A 68 10.88 -4.01 -5.77
N LYS A 69 10.40 -5.23 -5.49
CA LYS A 69 11.16 -6.33 -4.84
C LYS A 69 12.53 -6.55 -5.46
#